data_AF-A0AAD1C4L9-F1
#
_entry.id   AF-A0AAD1C4L9-F1
#
_cell.length_a   1.000
_cell.length_b   1.000
_cell.length_c   1.000
_cell.angle_alpha   90.00
_cell.angle_beta   90.00
_cell.angle_gamma   90.00
#
_symmetry.space_group_name_H-M   'P 1'
#
loop_
_entity.id
_entity.type
_entity.pdbx_description
1 polymer ?
#
loop_
_entity_poly.entity_id
_entity_poly.type
_entity_poly.pdbx_seq_one_letter_code
_entity_poly.pdbx_strand_id
1 'polypeptide(L)'
;MATMATANVLLYYNLNGMPYETENLEAFTQNLKRLRELSEQADDASLSEQVRRLDDAVAHLKNLPQSVADLRSVWPAYARWLPGLIEAHVHLEKSLSERYGAAPEVAQAQSGLHVLSHDIGRMLLSYQMASFPNFGGDIWILDEQALTALDTDIERRFAELAERDGGIAEALKAPLRDYRFVRRRLLEPAGNWAPNAVALYLAKTLRTLDGEGRRLGSSSPG
;
A
#
# COMPACT_ATOMS: atom_id res chain seq x y z
N MET A 1 1.77 0.00 6.62
CA MET A 1 3.27 0.03 6.56
C MET A 1 3.85 -0.80 5.40
N ALA A 2 3.51 -2.09 5.27
CA ALA A 2 4.00 -2.93 4.16
C ALA A 2 3.66 -2.36 2.77
N THR A 3 2.40 -1.92 2.57
CA THR A 3 1.97 -1.21 1.37
C THR A 3 2.85 0.00 1.04
N MET A 4 3.25 0.78 2.05
CA MET A 4 4.07 1.98 1.82
C MET A 4 5.51 1.63 1.47
N ALA A 5 6.07 0.56 2.03
CA ALA A 5 7.37 0.04 1.58
C ALA A 5 7.29 -0.37 0.10
N THR A 6 6.30 -1.18 -0.27
CA THR A 6 6.10 -1.64 -1.65
C THR A 6 5.82 -0.48 -2.62
N ALA A 7 4.97 0.47 -2.25
CA ALA A 7 4.68 1.63 -3.09
C ALA A 7 5.92 2.51 -3.31
N ASN A 8 6.71 2.77 -2.27
CA ASN A 8 7.91 3.60 -2.38
C ASN A 8 8.99 2.95 -3.25
N VAL A 9 9.17 1.62 -3.15
CA VAL A 9 10.13 0.94 -4.01
C VAL A 9 9.67 0.89 -5.47
N LEU A 10 8.36 0.75 -5.71
CA LEU A 10 7.79 0.88 -7.07
C LEU A 10 8.02 2.31 -7.61
N LEU A 11 7.76 3.35 -6.82
CA LEU A 11 8.04 4.73 -7.23
C LEU A 11 9.51 4.95 -7.58
N TYR A 12 10.42 4.42 -6.77
CA TYR A 12 11.86 4.55 -6.98
C TYR A 12 12.35 3.85 -8.26
N TYR A 13 11.73 2.74 -8.67
CA TYR A 13 12.06 2.04 -9.92
C TYR A 13 11.15 2.44 -11.09
N ASN A 14 10.26 3.42 -10.91
CA ASN A 14 9.35 3.87 -11.96
C ASN A 14 10.12 4.64 -13.04
N LEU A 15 10.12 4.10 -14.26
CA LEU A 15 10.79 4.68 -15.42
C LEU A 15 10.18 6.01 -15.89
N ASN A 16 8.93 6.29 -15.51
CA ASN A 16 8.21 7.51 -15.86
C ASN A 16 8.34 8.62 -14.78
N GLY A 17 8.98 8.31 -13.64
CA GLY A 17 9.25 9.27 -12.57
C GLY A 17 10.62 9.92 -12.77
N MET A 18 10.67 11.07 -13.43
CA MET A 18 11.90 11.85 -13.56
C MET A 18 11.87 13.06 -12.61
N PRO A 19 12.91 13.29 -11.79
CA PRO A 19 14.01 12.37 -11.44
C PRO A 19 13.59 11.32 -10.40
N TYR A 20 14.42 10.29 -10.23
CA TYR A 20 14.35 9.38 -9.10
C TYR A 20 14.42 10.17 -7.80
N GLU A 21 13.31 10.25 -7.09
CA GLU A 21 13.27 10.89 -5.78
C GLU A 21 13.98 9.97 -4.79
N THR A 22 15.19 10.35 -4.38
CA THR A 22 15.95 9.64 -3.33
C THR A 22 15.14 9.53 -2.05
N GLU A 23 14.18 10.44 -1.84
CA GLU A 23 13.19 10.38 -0.76
C GLU A 23 12.38 9.07 -0.80
N ASN A 24 12.04 8.54 -1.98
CA ASN A 24 11.31 7.27 -2.10
C ASN A 24 12.18 6.09 -1.65
N LEU A 25 13.48 6.09 -1.99
CA LEU A 25 14.41 5.07 -1.51
C LEU A 25 14.56 5.13 0.00
N GLU A 26 14.77 6.32 0.57
CA GLU A 26 14.90 6.51 2.01
C GLU A 26 13.62 6.09 2.74
N ALA A 27 12.46 6.52 2.27
CA ALA A 27 11.17 6.17 2.85
C ALA A 27 10.90 4.67 2.75
N PHE A 28 11.28 4.03 1.63
CA PHE A 28 11.24 2.57 1.50
C PHE A 28 12.12 1.90 2.57
N THR A 29 13.40 2.27 2.67
CA THR A 29 14.34 1.67 3.63
C THR A 29 13.86 1.82 5.06
N GLN A 30 13.35 3.00 5.43
CA GLN A 30 12.80 3.25 6.76
C GLN A 30 11.56 2.38 7.04
N ASN A 31 10.63 2.28 6.09
CA ASN A 31 9.42 1.48 6.25
C ASN A 31 9.73 -0.01 6.39
N LEU A 32 10.68 -0.54 5.61
CA LEU A 32 11.08 -1.94 5.68
C LEU A 32 11.82 -2.25 6.99
N LYS A 33 12.73 -1.37 7.43
CA LYS A 33 13.39 -1.49 8.74
C LYS A 33 12.35 -1.55 9.85
N ARG A 34 11.38 -0.64 9.82
CA ARG A 34 10.33 -0.59 10.84
C ARG A 34 9.43 -1.83 10.81
N LEU A 35 9.14 -2.36 9.63
CA LEU A 35 8.37 -3.59 9.47
C LEU A 35 9.10 -4.78 10.12
N ARG A 36 10.42 -4.87 9.94
CA ARG A 36 11.29 -5.89 10.57
C ARG A 36 11.28 -5.78 12.09
N GLU A 37 11.49 -4.58 12.62
CA GLU A 37 11.42 -4.34 14.07
C GLU A 37 10.07 -4.76 14.66
N LEU A 38 8.97 -4.47 13.95
CA LEU A 38 7.62 -4.83 14.39
C LEU A 38 7.37 -6.34 14.31
N SER A 39 7.87 -7.04 13.29
CA SER A 39 7.73 -8.51 13.21
C SER A 39 8.53 -9.22 14.29
N GLU A 40 9.72 -8.73 14.61
CA GLU A 40 10.55 -9.26 15.71
C GLU A 40 9.86 -9.05 17.07
N GLN A 41 9.26 -7.88 17.29
CA GLN A 41 8.50 -7.59 18.52
C GLN A 41 7.23 -8.42 18.65
N ALA A 42 6.63 -8.85 17.54
CA ALA A 42 5.40 -9.63 17.53
C ALA A 42 5.61 -11.10 17.91
N ASP A 43 6.86 -11.55 18.05
CA ASP A 43 7.29 -12.93 18.35
C ASP A 43 6.55 -13.99 17.50
N ASP A 44 6.39 -13.69 16.21
CA ASP A 44 5.67 -14.53 15.26
C ASP A 44 6.60 -14.95 14.12
N ALA A 45 6.95 -16.23 14.12
CA ALA A 45 7.85 -16.82 13.14
C ALA A 45 7.27 -16.77 11.71
N SER A 46 5.94 -16.90 11.55
CA SER A 46 5.29 -16.84 10.25
C SER A 46 5.35 -15.41 9.70
N LEU A 47 5.01 -14.41 10.52
CA LEU A 47 5.09 -13.00 10.14
C LEU A 47 6.54 -12.59 9.82
N SER A 48 7.49 -13.00 10.65
CA SER A 48 8.91 -12.73 10.44
C SER A 48 9.42 -13.32 9.12
N GLU A 49 8.98 -14.52 8.77
CA GLU A 49 9.29 -15.15 7.47
C GLU A 49 8.68 -14.38 6.29
N GLN A 50 7.43 -13.90 6.39
CA GLN A 50 6.84 -13.08 5.32
C GLN A 50 7.56 -11.74 5.14
N VAL A 51 7.96 -11.09 6.24
CA VAL A 51 8.75 -9.85 6.18
C VAL A 51 10.12 -10.11 5.57
N ARG A 52 10.76 -11.23 5.89
CA ARG A 52 12.04 -11.65 5.28
C ARG A 52 11.91 -11.90 3.78
N ARG A 53 10.82 -12.55 3.32
CA ARG A 53 10.55 -12.73 1.88
C ARG A 53 10.38 -11.42 1.14
N LEU A 54 9.70 -10.45 1.75
CA LEU A 54 9.57 -9.11 1.17
C LEU A 54 10.94 -8.41 1.08
N ASP A 55 11.78 -8.53 2.12
CA ASP A 55 13.15 -8.01 2.14
C ASP A 55 14.02 -8.61 1.02
N ASP A 56 14.00 -9.93 0.89
CA ASP A 56 14.72 -10.66 -0.17
C ASP A 56 14.25 -10.23 -1.57
N ALA A 57 12.93 -10.12 -1.77
CA ALA A 57 12.35 -9.69 -3.04
C ALA A 57 12.82 -8.26 -3.40
N VAL A 58 12.88 -7.35 -2.43
CA VAL A 58 13.40 -6.00 -2.69
C VAL A 58 14.91 -6.02 -2.97
N ALA A 59 15.70 -6.83 -2.28
CA ALA A 59 17.13 -6.94 -2.54
C ALA A 59 17.42 -7.34 -4.00
N HIS A 60 16.51 -8.07 -4.65
CA HIS A 60 16.61 -8.40 -6.08
C HIS A 60 16.32 -7.23 -7.02
N LEU A 61 15.61 -6.19 -6.57
CA LEU A 61 15.26 -5.02 -7.38
C LEU A 61 16.45 -4.13 -7.69
N LYS A 62 17.59 -4.28 -7.00
CA LYS A 62 18.87 -3.64 -7.38
C LYS A 62 19.31 -3.95 -8.81
N ASN A 63 18.76 -5.02 -9.40
CA ASN A 63 19.01 -5.43 -10.77
C ASN A 63 18.07 -4.74 -11.78
N LEU A 64 17.10 -3.94 -11.33
CA LEU A 64 16.25 -3.17 -12.20
C LEU A 64 16.99 -1.93 -12.71
N PRO A 65 16.92 -1.65 -14.02
CA PRO A 65 17.54 -0.47 -14.58
C PRO A 65 16.76 0.78 -14.15
N GLN A 66 17.50 1.88 -14.00
CA GLN A 66 16.96 3.20 -13.69
C GLN A 66 17.12 4.14 -14.89
N SER A 67 16.88 3.63 -16.09
CA SER A 67 16.92 4.43 -17.31
C SER A 67 16.16 3.73 -18.44
N VAL A 68 15.51 4.53 -19.29
CA VAL A 68 14.77 4.08 -20.47
C VAL A 68 15.60 4.08 -21.75
N ALA A 69 16.92 4.28 -21.65
CA ALA A 69 17.82 4.44 -22.81
C ALA A 69 17.71 3.30 -23.84
N ASP A 70 17.26 2.11 -23.43
CA ASP A 70 16.80 1.06 -24.33
C ASP A 70 15.67 0.23 -23.67
N LEU A 71 14.41 0.63 -23.91
CA LEU A 71 13.23 -0.04 -23.33
C LEU A 71 13.18 -1.55 -23.61
N ARG A 72 13.72 -2.04 -24.74
CA ARG A 72 13.67 -3.47 -25.09
C ARG A 72 14.62 -4.31 -24.25
N SER A 73 15.77 -3.77 -23.84
CA SER A 73 16.68 -4.47 -22.91
C SER A 73 16.23 -4.35 -21.45
N VAL A 74 15.38 -3.36 -21.15
CA VAL A 74 14.90 -3.07 -19.80
C VAL A 74 13.74 -3.98 -19.38
N TRP A 75 12.75 -4.23 -20.25
CA TRP A 75 11.54 -4.99 -19.89
C TRP A 75 11.78 -6.38 -19.30
N PRO A 76 12.74 -7.21 -19.79
CA PRO A 76 13.00 -8.51 -19.20
C PRO A 76 13.38 -8.46 -17.72
N ALA A 77 14.07 -7.39 -17.27
CA ALA A 77 14.43 -7.22 -15.86
C ALA A 77 13.18 -6.95 -15.00
N TYR A 78 12.29 -6.08 -15.47
CA TYR A 78 11.04 -5.77 -14.78
C TYR A 78 10.11 -6.99 -14.69
N ALA A 79 9.92 -7.72 -15.78
CA ALA A 79 9.13 -8.95 -15.81
C ALA A 79 9.72 -10.07 -14.93
N ARG A 80 11.04 -10.04 -14.69
CA ARG A 80 11.70 -11.02 -13.83
C ARG A 80 11.57 -10.72 -12.35
N TRP A 81 11.71 -9.46 -11.95
CA TRP A 81 11.90 -9.11 -10.53
C TRP A 81 10.68 -8.48 -9.87
N LEU A 82 9.83 -7.76 -10.61
CA LEU A 82 8.62 -7.17 -10.01
C LEU A 82 7.59 -8.19 -9.54
N PRO A 83 7.29 -9.29 -10.26
CA PRO A 83 6.31 -10.28 -9.78
C PRO A 83 6.62 -10.81 -8.38
N GLY A 84 7.89 -11.14 -8.10
CA GLY A 84 8.30 -11.62 -6.78
C GLY A 84 8.10 -10.61 -5.64
N LEU A 85 8.30 -9.31 -5.93
CA LEU A 85 7.97 -8.24 -4.96
C LEU A 85 6.47 -8.20 -4.66
N ILE A 86 5.64 -8.24 -5.71
CA ILE A 86 4.19 -8.14 -5.56
C ILE A 86 3.64 -9.38 -4.85
N GLU A 87 4.10 -10.58 -5.20
CA GLU A 87 3.73 -11.82 -4.51
C GLU A 87 4.11 -11.78 -3.03
N ALA A 88 5.34 -11.37 -2.70
CA ALA A 88 5.78 -11.25 -1.31
C ALA A 88 4.92 -10.25 -0.52
N HIS A 89 4.55 -9.13 -1.13
CA HIS A 89 3.63 -8.17 -0.53
C HIS A 89 2.24 -8.77 -0.29
N VAL A 90 1.66 -9.45 -1.28
CA VAL A 90 0.34 -10.09 -1.17
C VAL A 90 0.32 -11.15 -0.08
N HIS A 91 1.37 -11.98 0.01
CA HIS A 91 1.48 -12.97 1.07
C HIS A 91 1.56 -12.35 2.47
N LEU A 92 2.33 -11.28 2.62
CA LEU A 92 2.42 -10.55 3.88
C LEU A 92 1.06 -9.94 4.29
N GLU A 93 0.37 -9.26 3.37
CA GLU A 93 -0.96 -8.67 3.63
C GLU A 93 -1.98 -9.74 4.00
N LYS A 94 -1.94 -10.90 3.36
CA LYS A 94 -2.80 -12.04 3.70
C LYS A 94 -2.54 -12.52 5.12
N SER A 95 -1.28 -12.73 5.50
CA SER A 95 -0.93 -13.15 6.87
C SER A 95 -1.31 -12.11 7.92
N LEU A 96 -1.18 -10.82 7.61
CA LEU A 96 -1.65 -9.75 8.48
C LEU A 96 -3.18 -9.77 8.63
N SER A 97 -3.91 -9.91 7.51
CA SER A 97 -5.38 -9.93 7.50
C SER A 97 -5.95 -11.13 8.28
N GLU A 98 -5.36 -12.31 8.13
CA GLU A 98 -5.73 -13.52 8.88
C GLU A 98 -5.57 -13.31 10.39
N ARG A 99 -4.52 -12.60 10.82
CA ARG A 99 -4.28 -12.27 12.22
C ARG A 99 -5.29 -11.25 12.76
N TYR A 100 -5.65 -10.24 11.98
CA TYR A 100 -6.68 -9.27 12.38
C TYR A 100 -8.08 -9.90 12.44
N GLY A 101 -8.38 -10.86 11.56
CA GLY A 101 -9.66 -11.58 11.55
C GLY A 101 -9.86 -12.56 12.73
N ALA A 102 -8.77 -12.97 13.39
CA ALA A 102 -8.81 -13.89 14.54
C ALA A 102 -9.03 -13.20 15.91
N ALA A 103 -9.14 -11.86 15.95
CA ALA A 103 -9.33 -11.10 17.19
C ALA A 103 -10.84 -10.94 17.57
N PRO A 104 -11.19 -10.93 18.88
CA PRO A 104 -12.59 -10.85 19.33
C PRO A 104 -13.31 -9.52 19.01
N GLU A 105 -14.65 -9.55 19.06
CA GLU A 105 -15.64 -8.54 18.59
C GLU A 105 -15.44 -7.07 19.02
N VAL A 106 -14.64 -6.81 20.07
CA VAL A 106 -14.28 -5.45 20.53
C VAL A 106 -13.50 -4.66 19.46
N ALA A 107 -12.97 -5.34 18.44
CA ALA A 107 -12.18 -4.78 17.37
C ALA A 107 -12.97 -4.31 16.14
N GLN A 108 -14.30 -4.15 16.14
CA GLN A 108 -15.03 -3.82 14.89
C GLN A 108 -14.66 -2.47 14.25
N ALA A 109 -14.42 -1.41 15.02
CA ALA A 109 -13.97 -0.12 14.49
C ALA A 109 -12.48 -0.16 14.07
N GLN A 110 -11.65 -0.85 14.85
CA GLN A 110 -10.23 -1.09 14.52
C GLN A 110 -10.08 -1.96 13.27
N SER A 111 -10.93 -2.98 13.13
CA SER A 111 -11.07 -3.84 11.95
C SER A 111 -11.57 -3.03 10.76
N GLY A 112 -12.57 -2.16 10.94
CA GLY A 112 -13.04 -1.28 9.88
C GLY A 112 -11.95 -0.30 9.38
N LEU A 113 -11.18 0.31 10.29
CA LEU A 113 -10.03 1.16 9.93
C LEU A 113 -8.91 0.37 9.24
N HIS A 114 -8.66 -0.86 9.69
CA HIS A 114 -7.69 -1.75 9.07
C HIS A 114 -8.11 -2.14 7.65
N VAL A 115 -9.37 -2.55 7.45
CA VAL A 115 -9.90 -2.88 6.12
C VAL A 115 -9.88 -1.65 5.22
N LEU A 116 -10.22 -0.45 5.73
CA LEU A 116 -10.11 0.79 4.95
C LEU A 116 -8.66 1.08 4.53
N SER A 117 -7.71 0.91 5.45
CA SER A 117 -6.27 1.06 5.17
C SER A 117 -5.82 0.07 4.08
N HIS A 118 -6.27 -1.19 4.19
CA HIS A 118 -6.00 -2.23 3.21
C HIS A 118 -6.59 -1.90 1.82
N ASP A 119 -7.86 -1.50 1.74
CA ASP A 119 -8.54 -1.15 0.49
C ASP A 119 -7.84 0.03 -0.23
N ILE A 120 -7.49 1.08 0.52
CA ILE A 120 -6.72 2.21 -0.02
C ILE A 120 -5.32 1.78 -0.45
N GLY A 121 -4.70 0.86 0.28
CA GLY A 121 -3.40 0.30 -0.08
C GLY A 121 -3.45 -0.49 -1.38
N ARG A 122 -4.48 -1.31 -1.59
CA ARG A 122 -4.72 -2.02 -2.86
C ARG A 122 -4.90 -1.07 -4.03
N MET A 123 -5.67 0.00 -3.82
CA MET A 123 -5.86 1.05 -4.82
C MET A 123 -4.53 1.74 -5.19
N LEU A 124 -3.72 2.09 -4.18
CA LEU A 124 -2.38 2.67 -4.38
C LEU A 124 -1.47 1.73 -5.17
N LEU A 125 -1.37 0.46 -4.79
CA LEU A 125 -0.47 -0.48 -5.46
C LEU A 125 -0.91 -0.79 -6.87
N SER A 126 -2.21 -0.97 -7.12
CA SER A 126 -2.75 -1.13 -8.47
C SER A 126 -2.36 0.06 -9.35
N TYR A 127 -2.51 1.28 -8.82
CA TYR A 127 -2.07 2.49 -9.50
C TYR A 127 -0.57 2.43 -9.79
N GLN A 128 0.30 2.26 -8.78
CA GLN A 128 1.75 2.25 -9.02
C GLN A 128 2.19 1.16 -10.02
N MET A 129 1.59 -0.04 -9.93
CA MET A 129 1.86 -1.15 -10.85
C MET A 129 1.52 -0.81 -12.31
N ALA A 130 0.48 -0.01 -12.56
CA ALA A 130 0.12 0.43 -13.91
C ALA A 130 1.21 1.27 -14.60
N SER A 131 2.23 1.75 -13.86
CA SER A 131 3.40 2.44 -14.44
C SER A 131 4.36 1.52 -15.17
N PHE A 132 4.29 0.21 -14.94
CA PHE A 132 5.26 -0.75 -15.43
C PHE A 132 4.68 -1.48 -16.65
N PRO A 133 5.17 -1.20 -17.86
CA PRO A 133 4.74 -1.94 -19.03
C PRO A 133 5.27 -3.38 -18.98
N ASN A 134 4.43 -4.35 -19.36
CA ASN A 134 4.81 -5.73 -19.69
C ASN A 134 5.51 -6.53 -18.58
N PHE A 135 5.31 -6.21 -17.30
CA PHE A 135 5.88 -7.01 -16.20
C PHE A 135 5.05 -8.27 -15.85
N GLY A 136 4.01 -8.57 -16.63
CA GLY A 136 3.07 -9.66 -16.32
C GLY A 136 2.08 -9.29 -15.21
N GLY A 137 1.84 -7.99 -15.03
CA GLY A 137 1.06 -7.40 -13.94
C GLY A 137 -0.44 -7.63 -13.97
N ASP A 138 -0.99 -8.11 -15.08
CA ASP A 138 -2.44 -8.09 -15.36
C ASP A 138 -3.27 -8.86 -14.33
N ILE A 139 -2.66 -9.81 -13.60
CA ILE A 139 -3.32 -10.57 -12.54
C ILE A 139 -3.39 -9.81 -11.19
N TRP A 140 -2.58 -8.76 -11.00
CA TRP A 140 -2.54 -7.97 -9.76
C TRP A 140 -3.06 -6.54 -9.95
N ILE A 141 -3.01 -6.00 -11.17
CA ILE A 141 -3.59 -4.71 -11.52
C ILE A 141 -5.11 -4.88 -11.57
N LEU A 142 -5.82 -4.03 -10.84
CA LEU A 142 -7.28 -4.02 -10.84
C LEU A 142 -7.78 -3.53 -12.20
N ASP A 143 -8.71 -4.28 -12.79
CA ASP A 143 -9.47 -3.81 -13.96
C ASP A 143 -10.43 -2.67 -13.59
N GLU A 144 -11.03 -2.04 -14.61
CA GLU A 144 -11.92 -0.89 -14.43
C GLU A 144 -13.11 -1.18 -13.51
N GLN A 145 -13.68 -2.38 -13.61
CA GLN A 145 -14.81 -2.79 -12.79
C GLN A 145 -14.39 -2.99 -11.34
N ALA A 146 -13.26 -3.66 -11.11
CA ALA A 146 -12.69 -3.89 -9.78
C ALA A 146 -12.24 -2.58 -9.12
N LEU A 147 -11.65 -1.64 -9.89
CA LEU A 147 -11.31 -0.30 -9.42
C LEU A 147 -12.56 0.47 -8.96
N THR A 148 -13.61 0.47 -9.78
CA THR A 148 -14.87 1.16 -9.47
C THR A 148 -15.56 0.57 -8.24
N ALA A 149 -15.56 -0.76 -8.12
CA ALA A 149 -16.11 -1.45 -6.96
C ALA A 149 -15.33 -1.11 -5.68
N LEU A 150 -13.99 -1.18 -5.73
CA LEU A 150 -13.13 -0.87 -4.60
C LEU A 150 -13.27 0.59 -4.15
N ASP A 151 -13.37 1.53 -5.09
CA ASP A 151 -13.64 2.93 -4.81
C ASP A 151 -14.98 3.15 -4.09
N THR A 152 -16.03 2.49 -4.57
CA THR A 152 -17.35 2.54 -3.94
C THR A 152 -17.30 2.00 -2.51
N ASP A 153 -16.58 0.90 -2.29
CA ASP A 153 -16.40 0.31 -0.96
C ASP A 153 -15.61 1.22 -0.02
N ILE A 154 -14.57 1.90 -0.50
CA ILE A 154 -13.79 2.86 0.28
C ILE A 154 -14.68 4.02 0.75
N GLU A 155 -15.44 4.64 -0.16
CA GLU A 155 -16.35 5.74 0.17
C GLU A 155 -17.44 5.31 1.17
N ARG A 156 -18.06 4.15 0.94
CA ARG A 156 -19.04 3.57 1.87
C ARG A 156 -18.44 3.36 3.26
N ARG A 157 -17.24 2.79 3.34
CA ARG A 157 -16.59 2.48 4.62
C ARG A 157 -16.17 3.73 5.39
N PHE A 158 -15.76 4.80 4.70
CA PHE A 158 -15.57 6.10 5.33
C PHE A 158 -16.85 6.60 6.00
N ALA A 159 -18.01 6.49 5.32
CA ALA A 159 -19.30 6.89 5.88
C ALA A 159 -19.67 6.02 7.10
N GLU A 160 -19.58 4.70 6.97
CA GLU A 160 -19.91 3.75 8.05
C GLU A 160 -19.05 3.97 9.30
N LEU A 161 -17.76 4.28 9.15
CA LEU A 161 -16.87 4.55 10.29
C LEU A 161 -17.16 5.90 10.93
N ALA A 162 -17.51 6.91 10.14
CA ALA A 162 -17.85 8.24 10.66
C ALA A 162 -19.17 8.25 11.45
N GLU A 163 -20.11 7.35 11.16
CA GLU A 163 -21.38 7.24 11.89
C GLU A 163 -21.23 6.59 13.29
N ARG A 164 -20.15 5.84 13.53
CA ARG A 164 -19.99 5.03 14.75
C ARG A 164 -19.54 5.81 15.97
N ASP A 165 -18.64 6.78 15.79
CA ASP A 165 -18.07 7.56 16.89
C ASP A 165 -17.68 8.96 16.41
N GLY A 166 -18.07 9.99 17.17
CA GLY A 166 -17.81 11.38 16.81
C GLY A 166 -16.32 11.75 16.81
N GLY A 167 -15.49 11.09 17.61
CA GLY A 167 -14.04 11.26 17.62
C GLY A 167 -13.37 10.66 16.39
N ILE A 168 -13.81 9.48 15.95
CA ILE A 168 -13.39 8.86 14.68
C ILE A 168 -13.84 9.71 13.49
N ALA A 169 -15.08 10.21 13.50
CA ALA A 169 -15.62 11.05 12.44
C ALA A 169 -14.75 12.27 12.15
N GLU A 170 -14.28 12.96 13.19
CA GLU A 170 -13.38 14.11 13.04
C GLU A 170 -12.02 13.69 12.46
N ALA A 171 -11.45 12.59 12.96
CA ALA A 171 -10.16 12.08 12.50
C ALA A 171 -10.18 11.62 11.03
N LEU A 172 -11.34 11.19 10.51
CA LEU A 172 -11.50 10.72 9.13
C LEU A 172 -11.72 11.82 8.09
N LYS A 173 -12.02 13.07 8.49
CA LYS A 173 -12.27 14.17 7.53
C LYS A 173 -11.09 14.44 6.60
N ALA A 174 -9.88 14.53 7.16
CA ALA A 174 -8.67 14.78 6.38
C ALA A 174 -8.31 13.59 5.46
N PRO A 175 -8.26 12.33 5.95
CA PRO A 175 -8.15 11.13 5.12
C PRO A 175 -9.13 11.09 3.94
N LEU A 176 -10.42 11.31 4.18
CA LEU A 176 -11.44 11.27 3.13
C LEU A 176 -11.22 12.37 2.07
N ARG A 177 -10.87 13.59 2.52
CA ARG A 177 -10.56 14.69 1.61
C ARG A 177 -9.34 14.38 0.74
N ASP A 178 -8.27 13.87 1.35
CA ASP A 178 -7.03 13.55 0.66
C ASP A 178 -7.24 12.40 -0.35
N TYR A 179 -8.03 11.39 0.01
CA TYR A 179 -8.48 10.34 -0.91
C TYR A 179 -9.28 10.90 -2.11
N ARG A 180 -10.33 11.69 -1.84
CA ARG A 180 -11.17 12.30 -2.89
C ARG A 180 -10.39 13.23 -3.81
N PHE A 181 -9.36 13.90 -3.30
CA PHE A 181 -8.49 14.76 -4.11
C PHE A 181 -7.74 13.99 -5.20
N VAL A 182 -7.29 12.76 -4.90
CA VAL A 182 -6.57 11.91 -5.85
C VAL A 182 -7.45 10.90 -6.59
N ARG A 183 -8.69 10.70 -6.13
CA ARG A 183 -9.67 9.74 -6.67
C ARG A 183 -9.77 9.74 -8.19
N ARG A 184 -9.90 10.92 -8.81
CA ARG A 184 -9.98 11.03 -10.27
C ARG A 184 -8.76 10.42 -10.97
N ARG A 185 -7.56 10.61 -10.43
CA ARG A 185 -6.33 10.04 -11.01
C ARG A 185 -6.27 8.53 -10.84
N LEU A 186 -6.84 7.99 -9.76
CA LEU A 186 -6.90 6.55 -9.49
C LEU A 186 -7.82 5.84 -10.49
N LEU A 187 -8.96 6.44 -10.81
CA LEU A 187 -9.98 5.86 -11.70
C LEU A 187 -9.72 6.16 -13.18
N GLU A 188 -9.13 7.32 -13.50
CA GLU A 188 -8.84 7.77 -14.86
C GLU A 188 -7.34 8.09 -15.01
N PRO A 189 -6.45 7.07 -14.98
CA PRO A 189 -5.01 7.30 -15.10
C PRO A 189 -4.61 7.83 -16.48
N ALA A 190 -5.43 7.61 -17.51
CA ALA A 190 -5.19 8.09 -18.86
C ALA A 190 -5.20 9.62 -18.93
N GLY A 191 -4.02 10.22 -19.10
CA GLY A 191 -3.85 11.66 -19.40
C GLY A 191 -3.47 12.57 -18.23
N ASN A 192 -3.39 12.06 -16.99
CA ASN A 192 -3.00 12.85 -15.80
C ASN A 192 -2.20 12.03 -14.77
N TRP A 193 -1.23 11.25 -15.26
CA TRP A 193 -0.34 10.42 -14.45
C TRP A 193 0.46 11.26 -13.44
N ALA A 194 0.33 10.98 -12.14
CA ALA A 194 1.03 11.72 -11.09
C ALA A 194 1.40 10.81 -9.90
N PRO A 195 2.33 9.87 -10.09
CA PRO A 195 2.60 8.76 -9.17
C PRO A 195 3.06 9.21 -7.79
N ASN A 196 4.00 10.18 -7.72
CA ASN A 196 4.46 10.75 -6.46
C ASN A 196 3.36 11.52 -5.73
N ALA A 197 2.56 12.31 -6.46
CA ALA A 197 1.47 13.07 -5.84
C ALA A 197 0.38 12.14 -5.28
N VAL A 198 -0.03 11.13 -6.04
CA VAL A 198 -0.99 10.12 -5.56
C VAL A 198 -0.45 9.40 -4.33
N ALA A 199 0.80 8.94 -4.38
CA ALA A 199 1.43 8.29 -3.25
C ALA A 199 1.51 9.19 -2.00
N LEU A 200 1.82 10.47 -2.16
CA LEU A 200 1.89 11.42 -1.05
C LEU A 200 0.55 11.54 -0.30
N TYR A 201 -0.56 11.72 -1.02
CA TYR A 201 -1.89 11.88 -0.40
C TYR A 201 -2.40 10.56 0.20
N LEU A 202 -2.19 9.44 -0.48
CA LEU A 202 -2.57 8.14 0.07
C LEU A 202 -1.68 7.73 1.26
N ALA A 203 -0.39 8.08 1.27
CA ALA A 203 0.50 7.87 2.41
C ALA A 203 0.06 8.66 3.66
N LYS A 204 -0.43 9.88 3.49
CA LYS A 204 -1.04 10.66 4.59
C LYS A 204 -2.27 9.92 5.13
N THR A 205 -3.15 9.52 4.23
CA THR A 205 -4.38 8.78 4.54
C THR A 205 -4.07 7.50 5.33
N LEU A 206 -3.21 6.63 4.80
CA LEU A 206 -2.83 5.37 5.44
C LEU A 206 -2.19 5.58 6.82
N ARG A 207 -1.30 6.58 6.98
CA ARG A 207 -0.68 6.88 8.28
C ARG A 207 -1.70 7.32 9.33
N THR A 208 -2.68 8.13 8.95
CA THR A 208 -3.76 8.54 9.85
C THR A 208 -4.62 7.35 10.25
N LEU A 209 -5.06 6.52 9.27
CA LEU A 209 -5.87 5.33 9.55
C LEU A 209 -5.15 4.34 10.47
N ASP A 210 -3.87 4.04 10.19
CA ASP A 210 -3.04 3.17 11.02
C ASP A 210 -2.83 3.76 12.43
N GLY A 211 -2.73 5.09 12.54
CA GLY A 211 -2.60 5.81 13.80
C GLY A 211 -3.85 5.70 14.67
N GLU A 212 -5.01 5.95 14.08
CA GLU A 212 -6.31 5.81 14.76
C GLU A 212 -6.59 4.36 15.16
N GLY A 213 -6.25 3.40 14.29
CA GLY A 213 -6.37 1.98 14.61
C GLY A 213 -5.53 1.58 15.84
N ARG A 214 -4.32 2.14 15.99
CA ARG A 214 -3.49 1.92 17.19
C ARG A 214 -4.08 2.58 18.44
N ARG A 215 -4.55 3.83 18.31
CA ARG A 215 -5.17 4.58 19.43
C ARG A 215 -6.37 3.84 20.02
N LEU A 216 -7.22 3.28 19.16
CA LEU A 216 -8.36 2.47 19.60
C LEU A 216 -7.90 1.18 20.28
N GLY A 217 -6.90 0.49 19.74
CA GLY A 217 -6.34 -0.74 20.33
C GLY A 217 -5.67 -0.54 21.70
N SER A 218 -5.09 0.64 21.95
CA SER A 218 -4.48 0.96 23.26
C SER A 218 -5.48 1.45 24.31
N SER A 219 -6.73 1.72 23.93
CA SER A 219 -7.75 2.30 24.82
C SER A 219 -8.70 1.26 25.42
N SER A 220 -8.56 -0.03 25.09
CA SER A 220 -9.32 -1.11 25.73
C SER A 220 -8.65 -1.53 27.06
N PRO A 221 -9.34 -1.43 28.21
CA PRO A 221 -8.89 -2.08 29.44
C PRO A 221 -9.05 -3.59 29.28
N GLY A 222 -8.03 -4.35 29.69
CA GLY A 222 -8.12 -5.80 29.88
C GLY A 222 -8.98 -6.18 31.08
#